data_AF-A0A6B3EK62-F1
#
_entry.id   AF-A0A6B3EK62-F1
#
_cell.length_a   1.000
_cell.length_b   1.000
_cell.length_c   1.000
_cell.angle_alpha   90.00
_cell.angle_beta   90.00
_cell.angle_gamma   90.00
#
_symmetry.space_group_name_H-M   'P 1'
#
loop_
_entity.id
_entity.type
_entity.pdbx_description
1 polymer ?
#
loop_
_entity_poly.entity_id
_entity_poly.type
_entity_poly.pdbx_seq_one_letter_code
_entity_poly.pdbx_strand_id
1 'polypeptide(L)'
;MDPARHPFEMDDEAAEELASLVAPLLPSAEVAREDRWRSLDPVTEFLAGRYGRWACGWNWSVGEGDVDGGVVEVWCCSSDSVTTPDATAPLVVEALQEWRGWLDDLTERFAALAPSGNTPASTADLWYWERACTRLVTVVAGRTQAESGWYGHCMQVLQWFLAYNGINEGQAEEIVKTAVGGQFGSWIAPDVPVVDAVSSRFARGVGGIR
;
A
#
# COMPACT_ATOMS: atom_id res chain seq x y z
N MET A 1 -5.57 -7.96 5.28
CA MET A 1 -4.91 -9.02 4.47
C MET A 1 -3.61 -9.32 5.17
N ASP A 2 -3.35 -10.58 5.53
CA ASP A 2 -2.12 -10.99 6.24
C ASP A 2 -1.15 -11.63 5.23
N PRO A 3 -0.07 -10.94 4.83
CA PRO A 3 0.89 -11.43 3.85
C PRO A 3 1.59 -12.73 4.30
N ALA A 4 1.71 -12.97 5.60
CA ALA A 4 2.35 -14.18 6.14
C ALA A 4 1.52 -15.45 5.87
N ARG A 5 0.24 -15.31 5.52
CA ARG A 5 -0.64 -16.42 5.16
C ARG A 5 -0.53 -16.83 3.69
N HIS A 6 0.28 -16.11 2.90
CA HIS A 6 0.50 -16.35 1.48
C HIS A 6 2.01 -16.42 1.21
N PRO A 7 2.60 -17.64 1.26
CA PRO A 7 4.01 -17.83 0.96
C PRO A 7 4.35 -17.27 -0.42
N PHE A 8 5.43 -16.51 -0.49
CA PHE A 8 5.95 -15.91 -1.70
C PHE A 8 7.47 -16.00 -1.64
N GLU A 9 8.01 -17.01 -2.31
CA GLU A 9 9.45 -17.14 -2.55
C GLU A 9 9.67 -16.88 -4.03
N MET A 10 10.55 -15.93 -4.34
CA MET A 10 10.84 -15.48 -5.69
C MET A 10 12.35 -15.49 -5.87
N ASP A 11 12.88 -16.63 -6.32
CA ASP A 11 14.25 -16.72 -6.82
C ASP A 11 14.28 -16.38 -8.31
N ASP A 12 15.48 -16.37 -8.90
CA ASP A 12 15.67 -16.00 -10.30
C ASP A 12 14.90 -16.93 -11.25
N GLU A 13 14.84 -18.23 -10.97
CA GLU A 13 14.12 -19.21 -11.79
C GLU A 13 12.59 -19.00 -11.71
N ALA A 14 12.05 -18.80 -10.52
CA ALA A 14 10.64 -18.50 -10.31
C ALA A 14 10.24 -17.15 -10.94
N ALA A 15 11.14 -16.16 -10.92
CA ALA A 15 10.93 -14.86 -11.55
C ALA A 15 10.86 -14.98 -13.07
N GLU A 16 11.76 -15.76 -13.69
CA GLU A 16 11.75 -16.05 -15.12
C GLU A 16 10.48 -16.83 -15.54
N GLU A 17 10.09 -17.85 -14.76
CA GLU A 17 8.84 -18.59 -14.99
C GLU A 17 7.63 -17.66 -14.95
N LEU A 18 7.55 -16.82 -13.90
CA LEU A 18 6.44 -15.89 -13.73
C LEU A 18 6.39 -14.87 -14.88
N ALA A 19 7.54 -14.33 -15.30
CA ALA A 19 7.61 -13.42 -16.44
C ALA A 19 7.10 -14.10 -17.73
N SER A 20 7.48 -15.36 -17.97
CA SER A 20 6.99 -16.13 -19.12
C SER A 20 5.46 -16.32 -19.10
N LEU A 21 4.87 -16.53 -17.91
CA LEU A 21 3.43 -16.65 -17.73
C LEU A 21 2.68 -15.32 -17.86
N VAL A 22 3.31 -14.21 -17.45
CA VAL A 22 2.74 -12.85 -17.54
C VAL A 22 2.81 -12.31 -18.97
N ALA A 23 3.88 -12.59 -19.72
CA ALA A 23 4.09 -12.11 -21.08
C ALA A 23 2.86 -12.23 -22.02
N PRO A 24 2.15 -13.37 -22.12
CA PRO A 24 0.98 -13.50 -22.98
C PRO A 24 -0.27 -12.75 -22.48
N LEU A 25 -0.28 -12.27 -21.22
CA LEU A 25 -1.39 -11.51 -20.63
C LEU A 25 -1.24 -10.00 -20.83
N LEU A 26 -0.06 -9.55 -21.28
CA LEU A 26 0.23 -8.13 -21.43
C LEU A 26 -0.52 -7.54 -22.63
N PRO A 27 -1.08 -6.33 -22.48
CA PRO A 27 -1.65 -5.61 -23.60
C PRO A 27 -0.55 -5.15 -24.57
N SER A 28 -0.94 -4.80 -25.80
CA SER A 28 -0.04 -4.04 -26.67
C SER A 28 0.17 -2.63 -26.11
N ALA A 29 1.30 -2.00 -26.47
CA ALA A 29 1.58 -0.61 -26.07
C ALA A 29 0.54 0.41 -26.60
N GLU A 30 -0.21 0.06 -27.65
CA GLU A 30 -1.33 0.88 -28.14
C GLU A 30 -2.53 0.76 -27.19
N VAL A 31 -2.93 -0.46 -26.85
CA VAL A 31 -4.04 -0.72 -25.93
C VAL A 31 -3.76 -0.14 -24.54
N ALA A 32 -2.51 -0.26 -24.05
CA ALA A 32 -2.11 0.29 -22.76
C ALA A 32 -2.24 1.82 -22.70
N ARG A 33 -2.05 2.53 -23.82
CA ARG A 33 -2.25 3.98 -23.91
C ARG A 33 -3.71 4.38 -23.99
N GLU A 34 -4.54 3.59 -24.66
CA GLU A 34 -5.95 3.88 -24.86
C GLU A 34 -6.80 3.57 -23.62
N ASP A 35 -6.50 2.45 -22.92
CA ASP A 35 -7.22 2.02 -21.71
C ASP A 35 -6.25 1.81 -20.55
N ARG A 36 -5.73 2.92 -20.02
CA ARG A 36 -4.74 2.93 -18.93
C ARG A 36 -5.18 2.20 -17.67
N TRP A 37 -6.49 2.15 -17.40
CA TRP A 37 -7.02 1.62 -16.15
C TRP A 37 -7.32 0.12 -16.20
N ARG A 38 -7.79 -0.40 -17.35
CA ARG A 38 -8.24 -1.81 -17.45
C ARG A 38 -7.35 -2.70 -18.30
N SER A 39 -6.43 -2.13 -19.08
CA SER A 39 -5.56 -2.91 -19.96
C SER A 39 -4.70 -3.94 -19.21
N LEU A 40 -4.48 -3.74 -17.90
CA LEU A 40 -3.71 -4.62 -17.03
C LEU A 40 -4.57 -5.52 -16.12
N ASP A 41 -5.90 -5.49 -16.25
CA ASP A 41 -6.80 -6.35 -15.48
C ASP A 41 -6.43 -7.85 -15.63
N PRO A 42 -6.12 -8.39 -16.84
CA PRO A 42 -5.73 -9.79 -16.97
C PRO A 42 -4.48 -10.18 -16.16
N VAL A 43 -3.50 -9.27 -16.08
CA VAL A 43 -2.29 -9.47 -15.28
C VAL A 43 -2.65 -9.46 -13.79
N THR A 44 -3.41 -8.46 -13.36
CA THR A 44 -3.84 -8.31 -11.96
C THR A 44 -4.67 -9.51 -11.50
N GLU A 45 -5.61 -9.98 -12.32
CA GLU A 45 -6.44 -11.17 -12.05
C GLU A 45 -5.58 -12.43 -11.95
N PHE A 46 -4.62 -12.62 -12.86
CA PHE A 46 -3.69 -13.74 -12.82
C PHE A 46 -2.85 -13.75 -11.55
N LEU A 47 -2.22 -12.63 -11.20
CA LEU A 47 -1.39 -12.51 -10.00
C LEU A 47 -2.22 -12.70 -8.73
N ALA A 48 -3.41 -12.10 -8.66
CA ALA A 48 -4.32 -12.26 -7.54
C ALA A 48 -4.85 -13.69 -7.42
N GLY A 49 -5.08 -14.38 -8.54
CA GLY A 49 -5.48 -15.78 -8.58
C GLY A 49 -4.37 -16.71 -8.07
N ARG A 50 -3.11 -16.42 -8.41
CA ARG A 50 -1.95 -17.23 -8.02
C ARG A 50 -1.48 -16.98 -6.58
N TYR A 51 -1.35 -15.72 -6.19
CA TYR A 51 -0.73 -15.33 -4.91
C TYR A 51 -1.74 -14.84 -3.87
N GLY A 52 -2.99 -14.58 -4.27
CA GLY A 52 -4.03 -14.02 -3.43
C GLY A 52 -4.18 -12.50 -3.61
N ARG A 53 -5.24 -11.94 -3.01
CA ARG A 53 -5.63 -10.53 -3.20
C ARG A 53 -4.56 -9.50 -2.83
N TRP A 54 -3.51 -9.89 -2.10
CA TRP A 54 -2.45 -8.95 -1.76
C TRP A 54 -1.72 -8.49 -3.02
N ALA A 55 -1.65 -9.32 -4.06
CA ALA A 55 -0.95 -9.01 -5.30
C ALA A 55 -1.62 -7.87 -6.11
N CYS A 56 -2.85 -7.46 -5.79
CA CYS A 56 -3.54 -6.41 -6.55
C CYS A 56 -2.86 -5.03 -6.50
N GLY A 57 -1.95 -4.78 -5.56
CA GLY A 57 -1.20 -3.51 -5.48
C GLY A 57 0.09 -3.46 -6.29
N TRP A 58 0.38 -4.49 -7.10
CA TRP A 58 1.67 -4.62 -7.82
C TRP A 58 2.01 -3.42 -8.71
N ASN A 59 1.03 -2.72 -9.28
CA ASN A 59 1.23 -1.56 -10.14
C ASN A 59 0.91 -0.22 -9.45
N TRP A 60 0.80 -0.21 -8.11
CA TRP A 60 0.54 1.03 -7.38
C TRP A 60 1.82 1.83 -7.23
N SER A 61 2.09 2.60 -8.28
CA SER A 61 3.34 3.31 -8.47
C SER A 61 3.39 4.65 -7.75
N VAL A 62 4.61 5.09 -7.47
CA VAL A 62 4.90 6.44 -6.95
C VAL A 62 4.44 7.50 -7.96
N GLY A 63 3.88 8.60 -7.46
CA GLY A 63 3.41 9.71 -8.30
C GLY A 63 2.12 9.38 -9.06
N GLU A 64 1.91 10.05 -10.20
CA GLU A 64 0.66 10.03 -10.97
C GLU A 64 0.46 8.77 -11.83
N GLY A 65 0.90 7.61 -11.34
CA GLY A 65 0.75 6.35 -12.04
C GLY A 65 -0.68 5.82 -12.11
N ASP A 66 -0.86 4.55 -12.50
CA ASP A 66 -2.20 4.00 -12.79
C ASP A 66 -3.17 4.08 -11.59
N VAL A 67 -2.64 3.95 -10.37
CA VAL A 67 -3.41 3.97 -9.09
C VAL A 67 -3.09 5.20 -8.22
N ASP A 68 -2.15 6.06 -8.66
CA ASP A 68 -1.70 7.31 -8.03
C ASP A 68 -1.20 7.22 -6.55
N GLY A 69 -0.01 7.75 -6.28
CA GLY A 69 0.50 7.94 -4.91
C GLY A 69 0.90 6.66 -4.16
N GLY A 70 1.30 5.62 -4.90
CA GLY A 70 1.75 4.35 -4.35
C GLY A 70 3.23 4.32 -3.98
N VAL A 71 3.77 3.10 -3.89
CA VAL A 71 5.12 2.80 -3.36
C VAL A 71 5.99 2.00 -4.32
N VAL A 72 5.43 1.55 -5.44
CA VAL A 72 6.16 0.79 -6.45
C VAL A 72 6.94 1.79 -7.30
N GLU A 73 8.26 1.64 -7.36
CA GLU A 73 9.16 2.58 -8.02
C GLU A 73 9.46 2.16 -9.46
N VAL A 74 9.58 0.85 -9.69
CA VAL A 74 9.94 0.30 -11.01
C VAL A 74 8.82 0.44 -12.04
N TRP A 75 7.57 0.51 -11.58
CA TRP A 75 6.41 0.76 -12.44
C TRP A 75 6.10 2.25 -12.45
N CYS A 76 5.84 2.84 -13.61
CA CYS A 76 5.40 4.24 -13.71
C CYS A 76 3.89 4.29 -13.99
N CYS A 77 3.50 3.94 -15.20
CA CYS A 77 2.12 3.78 -15.63
C CYS A 77 2.05 2.88 -16.86
N SER A 78 0.86 2.35 -17.15
CA SER A 78 0.57 1.54 -18.34
C SER A 78 1.08 2.15 -19.65
N SER A 79 0.93 3.46 -19.87
CA SER A 79 1.33 4.10 -21.13
C SER A 79 2.84 4.16 -21.38
N ASP A 80 3.63 4.20 -20.31
CA ASP A 80 5.08 4.39 -20.38
C ASP A 80 5.87 3.10 -20.06
N SER A 81 5.30 2.21 -19.25
CA SER A 81 5.92 0.95 -18.82
C SER A 81 5.60 -0.23 -19.75
N VAL A 82 4.48 -0.18 -20.48
CA VAL A 82 4.13 -1.23 -21.45
C VAL A 82 4.79 -0.93 -22.80
N THR A 83 5.71 -1.82 -23.20
CA THR A 83 6.42 -1.73 -24.49
C THR A 83 6.30 -3.03 -25.27
N THR A 84 7.20 -3.99 -25.05
CA THR A 84 7.13 -5.35 -25.58
C THR A 84 6.92 -6.34 -24.42
N PRO A 85 6.30 -7.51 -24.66
CA PRO A 85 6.13 -8.51 -23.61
C PRO A 85 7.44 -8.90 -22.91
N ASP A 86 8.53 -9.08 -23.67
CA ASP A 86 9.84 -9.47 -23.13
C ASP A 86 10.46 -8.40 -22.23
N ALA A 87 10.19 -7.11 -22.49
CA ALA A 87 10.68 -6.02 -21.67
C ALA A 87 9.76 -5.72 -20.48
N THR A 88 8.45 -5.84 -20.67
CA THR A 88 7.45 -5.47 -19.66
C THR A 88 7.18 -6.59 -18.65
N ALA A 89 7.24 -7.87 -19.04
CA ALA A 89 6.95 -8.96 -18.11
C ALA A 89 7.93 -9.05 -16.92
N PRO A 90 9.25 -8.91 -17.10
CA PRO A 90 10.18 -8.80 -15.96
C PRO A 90 9.86 -7.62 -15.05
N LEU A 91 9.44 -6.48 -15.62
CA LEU A 91 9.07 -5.30 -14.86
C LEU A 91 7.85 -5.53 -13.95
N VAL A 92 6.85 -6.28 -14.43
CA VAL A 92 5.70 -6.69 -13.61
C VAL A 92 6.15 -7.56 -12.42
N VAL A 93 7.08 -8.48 -12.66
CA VAL A 93 7.61 -9.37 -11.61
C VAL A 93 8.40 -8.58 -10.57
N GLU A 94 9.23 -7.63 -10.99
CA GLU A 94 9.96 -6.73 -10.11
C GLU A 94 8.99 -5.85 -9.29
N ALA A 95 7.99 -5.26 -9.94
CA ALA A 95 6.96 -4.45 -9.31
C ALA A 95 6.16 -5.23 -8.23
N LEU A 96 5.82 -6.49 -8.52
CA LEU A 96 5.18 -7.39 -7.56
C LEU A 96 6.07 -7.67 -6.34
N GLN A 97 7.38 -7.85 -6.54
CA GLN A 97 8.34 -8.06 -5.46
C GLN A 97 8.50 -6.80 -4.60
N GLU A 98 8.58 -5.61 -5.20
CA GLU A 98 8.63 -4.35 -4.44
C GLU A 98 7.38 -4.17 -3.58
N TRP A 99 6.21 -4.42 -4.16
CA TRP A 99 4.95 -4.37 -3.44
C TRP A 99 4.92 -5.39 -2.29
N ARG A 100 5.40 -6.62 -2.53
CA ARG A 100 5.49 -7.65 -1.48
C ARG A 100 6.40 -7.19 -0.34
N GLY A 101 7.60 -6.71 -0.67
CA GLY A 101 8.56 -6.24 0.33
C GLY A 101 8.00 -5.10 1.17
N TRP A 102 7.21 -4.20 0.58
CA TRP A 102 6.49 -3.18 1.32
C TRP A 102 5.47 -3.76 2.31
N LEU A 103 4.67 -4.74 1.91
CA LEU A 103 3.69 -5.39 2.80
C LEU A 103 4.36 -6.15 3.95
N ASP A 104 5.52 -6.76 3.71
CA ASP A 104 6.31 -7.45 4.75
C ASP A 104 6.90 -6.44 5.76
N ASP A 105 7.49 -5.33 5.29
CA ASP A 105 7.98 -4.24 6.16
C ASP A 105 6.83 -3.63 7.00
N LEU A 106 5.64 -3.45 6.41
CA LEU A 106 4.46 -3.01 7.17
C LEU A 106 4.07 -4.01 8.26
N THR A 107 4.11 -5.31 7.96
CA THR A 107 3.76 -6.35 8.94
C THR A 107 4.70 -6.31 10.15
N GLU A 108 6.00 -6.18 9.93
CA GLU A 108 6.99 -6.02 11.00
C GLU A 108 6.76 -4.75 11.82
N ARG A 109 6.49 -3.63 11.15
CA ARG A 109 6.19 -2.35 11.82
C ARG A 109 4.90 -2.44 12.63
N PHE A 110 3.86 -3.07 12.11
CA PHE A 110 2.59 -3.22 12.83
C PHE A 110 2.80 -4.03 14.11
N ALA A 111 3.54 -5.13 14.04
CA ALA A 111 3.91 -5.90 15.23
C ALA A 111 4.72 -5.08 16.25
N ALA A 112 5.65 -4.24 15.78
CA ALA A 112 6.48 -3.40 16.65
C ALA A 112 5.75 -2.16 17.24
N LEU A 113 4.64 -1.74 16.62
CA LEU A 113 3.87 -0.55 17.00
C LEU A 113 2.57 -0.88 17.73
N ALA A 114 2.08 -2.11 17.63
CA ALA A 114 0.87 -2.55 18.32
C ALA A 114 1.01 -2.42 19.85
N PRO A 115 -0.05 -2.01 20.56
CA PRO A 115 -0.11 -2.16 22.01
C PRO A 115 0.12 -3.62 22.43
N SER A 116 0.58 -3.84 23.66
CA SER A 116 0.82 -5.18 24.20
C SER A 116 -0.40 -6.11 23.98
N GLY A 117 -0.18 -7.29 23.40
CA GLY A 117 -1.22 -8.14 22.79
C GLY A 117 -2.37 -8.65 23.67
N ASN A 118 -2.40 -8.33 24.97
CA ASN A 118 -3.52 -8.65 25.86
C ASN A 118 -4.41 -7.44 26.18
N THR A 119 -4.09 -6.25 25.66
CA THR A 119 -4.82 -5.02 25.95
C THR A 119 -5.82 -4.73 24.83
N PRO A 120 -7.14 -4.72 25.10
CA PRO A 120 -8.13 -4.24 24.13
C PRO A 120 -7.77 -2.87 23.59
N ALA A 121 -7.94 -2.63 22.29
CA ALA A 121 -7.50 -1.41 21.64
C ALA A 121 -8.05 -0.12 22.29
N SER A 122 -9.31 -0.15 22.74
CA SER A 122 -9.97 0.97 23.43
C SER A 122 -9.44 1.26 24.84
N THR A 123 -8.69 0.32 25.43
CA THR A 123 -8.12 0.43 26.79
C THR A 123 -6.61 0.70 26.78
N ALA A 124 -5.97 0.61 25.61
CA ALA A 124 -4.58 0.98 25.45
C ALA A 124 -4.39 2.49 25.63
N ASP A 125 -3.26 2.88 26.20
CA ASP A 125 -2.92 4.30 26.38
C ASP A 125 -2.83 4.99 25.00
N LEU A 126 -3.38 6.20 24.91
CA LEU A 126 -3.42 7.01 23.69
C LEU A 126 -2.03 7.21 23.08
N TRP A 127 -0.98 7.24 23.90
CA TRP A 127 0.40 7.43 23.44
C TRP A 127 0.81 6.36 22.41
N TYR A 128 0.32 5.11 22.53
CA TYR A 128 0.64 4.04 21.58
C TYR A 128 0.11 4.37 20.18
N TRP A 129 -1.13 4.86 20.12
CA TRP A 129 -1.80 5.22 18.88
C TRP A 129 -1.20 6.47 18.25
N GLU A 130 -0.82 7.46 19.05
CA GLU A 130 -0.11 8.65 18.58
C GLU A 130 1.24 8.26 17.96
N ARG A 131 2.05 7.48 18.69
CA ARG A 131 3.34 6.99 18.19
C ARG A 131 3.20 6.18 16.90
N ALA A 132 2.22 5.28 16.84
CA ALA A 132 2.01 4.43 15.67
C ALA A 132 1.62 5.27 14.46
N CYS A 133 0.65 6.19 14.63
CA CYS A 133 0.23 7.09 13.56
C CYS A 133 1.39 7.94 13.03
N THR A 134 2.14 8.60 13.92
CA THR A 134 3.29 9.43 13.53
C THR A 134 4.31 8.62 12.72
N ARG A 135 4.68 7.43 13.20
CA ARG A 135 5.70 6.60 12.52
C ARG A 135 5.22 6.07 11.17
N LEU A 136 3.96 5.64 11.07
CA LEU A 136 3.40 5.14 9.83
C LEU A 136 3.25 6.25 8.79
N VAL A 137 2.76 7.44 9.18
CA VAL A 137 2.70 8.61 8.30
C VAL A 137 4.09 8.96 7.76
N THR A 138 5.10 9.01 8.62
CA THR A 138 6.48 9.33 8.20
C THR A 138 7.04 8.28 7.23
N VAL A 139 6.84 6.98 7.51
CA VAL A 139 7.33 5.91 6.63
C VAL A 139 6.62 5.94 5.28
N VAL A 140 5.30 6.11 5.26
CA VAL A 140 4.55 6.21 4.00
C VAL A 140 5.02 7.42 3.20
N ALA A 141 5.06 8.61 3.81
CA ALA A 141 5.53 9.82 3.12
C ALA A 141 6.95 9.65 2.55
N GLY A 142 7.84 8.96 3.25
CA GLY A 142 9.18 8.66 2.74
C GLY A 142 9.15 7.69 1.54
N ARG A 143 8.36 6.62 1.63
CA ARG A 143 8.30 5.57 0.60
C ARG A 143 7.58 6.02 -0.67
N THR A 144 6.53 6.82 -0.53
CA THR A 144 5.80 7.42 -1.66
C THR A 144 6.43 8.74 -2.13
N GLN A 145 7.54 9.17 -1.51
CA GLN A 145 8.19 10.46 -1.73
C GLN A 145 7.26 11.68 -1.53
N ALA A 146 6.16 11.49 -0.80
CA ALA A 146 5.05 12.44 -0.66
C ALA A 146 4.52 13.00 -1.99
N GLU A 147 4.64 12.21 -3.07
CA GLU A 147 4.20 12.56 -4.40
C GLU A 147 2.68 12.47 -4.56
N SER A 148 2.12 13.31 -5.43
CA SER A 148 0.73 13.26 -5.90
C SER A 148 -0.30 12.82 -4.83
N GLY A 149 -0.97 11.68 -5.01
CA GLY A 149 -2.03 11.15 -4.15
C GLY A 149 -1.58 10.37 -2.91
N TRP A 150 -0.33 10.50 -2.46
CA TRP A 150 0.26 9.63 -1.41
C TRP A 150 -0.56 9.48 -0.12
N TYR A 151 -1.32 10.51 0.24
CA TYR A 151 -2.17 10.48 1.44
C TYR A 151 -3.29 9.42 1.33
N GLY A 152 -3.71 9.04 0.13
CA GLY A 152 -4.64 7.94 -0.10
C GLY A 152 -4.06 6.61 0.39
N HIS A 153 -2.82 6.31 0.00
CA HIS A 153 -2.09 5.15 0.50
C HIS A 153 -1.81 5.25 2.00
N CYS A 154 -1.47 6.44 2.50
CA CYS A 154 -1.29 6.66 3.94
C CYS A 154 -2.55 6.34 4.74
N MET A 155 -3.72 6.78 4.28
CA MET A 155 -4.99 6.44 4.90
C MET A 155 -5.23 4.93 4.90
N GLN A 156 -4.94 4.26 3.80
CA GLN A 156 -5.10 2.81 3.71
C GLN A 156 -4.18 2.05 4.69
N VAL A 157 -2.92 2.46 4.81
CA VAL A 157 -1.96 1.86 5.77
C VAL A 157 -2.44 2.04 7.21
N LEU A 158 -2.96 3.22 7.57
CA LEU A 158 -3.52 3.46 8.90
C LEU A 158 -4.76 2.59 9.16
N GLN A 159 -5.62 2.40 8.17
CA GLN A 159 -6.78 1.49 8.28
C GLN A 159 -6.32 0.04 8.48
N TRP A 160 -5.31 -0.41 7.74
CA TRP A 160 -4.73 -1.75 7.92
C TRP A 160 -4.10 -1.94 9.31
N PHE A 161 -3.44 -0.92 9.85
CA PHE A 161 -2.90 -0.97 11.21
C PHE A 161 -4.01 -1.09 12.26
N LEU A 162 -5.11 -0.35 12.11
CA LEU A 162 -6.27 -0.48 13.01
C LEU A 162 -6.90 -1.88 12.91
N ALA A 163 -7.06 -2.40 11.69
CA ALA A 163 -7.58 -3.75 11.46
C ALA A 163 -6.66 -4.84 12.05
N TYR A 164 -5.34 -4.67 11.94
CA TYR A 164 -4.34 -5.54 12.57
C TYR A 164 -4.52 -5.60 14.10
N ASN A 165 -4.95 -4.50 14.71
CA ASN A 165 -5.25 -4.41 16.15
C ASN A 165 -6.71 -4.77 16.50
N GLY A 166 -7.45 -5.41 15.57
CA GLY A 166 -8.80 -5.93 15.81
C GLY A 166 -9.92 -4.88 15.76
N ILE A 167 -9.64 -3.67 15.27
CA ILE A 167 -10.67 -2.65 15.06
C ILE A 167 -11.41 -2.95 13.75
N ASN A 168 -12.74 -2.93 13.80
CA ASN A 168 -13.57 -3.21 12.63
C ASN A 168 -13.32 -2.20 11.50
N GLU A 169 -13.38 -2.69 10.25
CA GLU A 169 -13.13 -1.92 9.03
C GLU A 169 -13.90 -0.60 8.98
N GLY A 170 -15.21 -0.61 9.25
CA GLY A 170 -16.01 0.63 9.24
C GLY A 170 -15.63 1.63 10.35
N GLN A 171 -15.15 1.15 11.50
CA GLN A 171 -14.61 2.04 12.54
C GLN A 171 -13.25 2.59 12.14
N ALA A 172 -12.39 1.75 11.56
CA ALA A 172 -11.08 2.14 11.09
C ALA A 172 -11.17 3.22 10.00
N GLU A 173 -12.09 3.05 9.05
CA GLU A 173 -12.35 4.03 7.99
C GLU A 173 -12.73 5.39 8.57
N GLU A 174 -13.71 5.42 9.49
CA GLU A 174 -14.20 6.68 10.07
C GLU A 174 -13.14 7.39 10.92
N ILE A 175 -12.38 6.64 11.72
CA ILE A 175 -11.26 7.17 12.51
C ILE A 175 -10.22 7.82 11.61
N VAL A 176 -9.79 7.11 10.56
CA VAL A 176 -8.76 7.61 9.64
C VAL A 176 -9.25 8.80 8.84
N LYS A 177 -10.48 8.73 8.31
CA LYS A 177 -11.09 9.84 7.57
C LYS A 177 -11.20 11.10 8.43
N THR A 178 -11.59 10.96 9.69
CA THR A 178 -11.68 12.09 10.63
C THR A 178 -10.30 12.64 11.00
N ALA A 179 -9.29 11.77 11.15
CA ALA A 179 -7.95 12.19 11.56
C ALA A 179 -7.16 12.86 10.43
N VAL A 180 -7.20 12.29 9.23
CA VAL A 180 -6.36 12.65 8.07
C VAL A 180 -7.09 13.53 7.06
N GLY A 181 -8.42 13.42 6.97
CA GLY A 181 -9.21 14.09 5.94
C GLY A 181 -8.91 15.58 5.82
N GLY A 182 -8.41 15.99 4.65
CA GLY A 182 -8.09 17.39 4.33
C GLY A 182 -6.90 17.97 5.10
N GLN A 183 -6.09 17.16 5.80
CA GLN A 183 -4.89 17.63 6.51
C GLN A 183 -3.61 17.52 5.70
N PHE A 184 -3.52 16.53 4.81
CA PHE A 184 -2.37 16.33 3.93
C PHE A 184 -2.61 16.95 2.56
N GLY A 185 -1.55 17.51 1.99
CA GLY A 185 -1.52 18.02 0.62
C GLY A 185 -0.86 17.03 -0.32
N SER A 186 -1.21 17.13 -1.60
CA SER A 186 -0.49 16.46 -2.68
C SER A 186 0.88 17.10 -2.92
N TRP A 187 1.86 16.32 -3.38
CA TRP A 187 3.25 16.76 -3.68
C TRP A 187 4.00 17.42 -2.52
N ILE A 188 3.59 17.18 -1.27
CA ILE A 188 4.21 17.78 -0.10
C ILE A 188 4.20 16.81 1.08
N ALA A 189 5.38 16.61 1.66
CA ALA A 189 5.50 15.90 2.93
C ALA A 189 4.89 16.75 4.06
N PRO A 190 4.15 16.15 5.00
CA PRO A 190 3.51 16.90 6.06
C PRO A 190 4.56 17.42 7.05
N ASP A 191 4.42 18.69 7.45
CA ASP A 191 5.24 19.25 8.53
C ASP A 191 4.91 18.60 9.87
N VAL A 192 5.87 18.65 10.81
CA VAL A 192 5.74 18.08 12.16
C VAL A 192 4.42 18.48 12.86
N PRO A 193 3.98 19.75 12.88
CA PRO A 193 2.73 20.13 13.54
C PRO A 193 1.48 19.49 12.90
N VAL A 194 1.51 19.22 11.60
CA VAL A 194 0.42 18.54 10.90
C VAL A 194 0.37 17.08 11.33
N VAL A 195 1.52 16.40 11.38
CA VAL A 195 1.62 15.02 11.85
C VAL A 195 1.19 14.89 13.33
N ASP A 196 1.58 15.83 14.18
CA ASP A 196 1.17 15.87 15.59
C ASP A 196 -0.34 16.04 15.75
N ALA A 197 -0.96 16.91 14.94
CA ALA A 197 -2.40 17.12 14.96
C ALA A 197 -3.17 15.87 14.47
N VAL A 198 -2.69 15.22 13.40
CA VAL A 198 -3.26 13.99 12.84
C VAL A 198 -3.15 12.84 13.84
N SER A 199 -1.97 12.61 14.40
CA SER A 199 -1.72 11.52 15.37
C SER A 199 -2.57 11.68 16.63
N SER A 200 -2.69 12.91 17.15
CA SER A 200 -3.55 13.24 18.28
C SER A 200 -5.04 12.95 17.99
N ARG A 201 -5.52 13.28 16.79
CA ARG A 201 -6.91 13.00 16.38
C ARG A 201 -7.15 11.50 16.21
N PHE A 202 -6.21 10.81 15.57
CA PHE A 202 -6.24 9.37 15.37
C PHE A 202 -6.36 8.63 16.70
N ALA A 203 -5.49 8.94 17.67
CA ALA A 203 -5.53 8.33 18.99
C ALA A 203 -6.86 8.56 19.73
N ARG A 204 -7.37 9.79 19.72
CA ARG A 204 -8.69 10.10 20.29
C ARG A 204 -9.83 9.33 19.62
N GLY A 205 -9.75 9.13 18.30
CA GLY A 205 -10.71 8.32 17.55
C GLY A 205 -10.74 6.87 18.06
N VAL A 206 -9.56 6.27 18.26
CA VAL A 206 -9.44 4.90 18.80
C VAL A 206 -9.94 4.82 20.25
N GLY A 207 -9.57 5.77 21.11
CA GLY A 207 -10.04 5.80 22.50
C GLY A 207 -11.55 6.07 22.66
N GLY A 208 -12.21 6.54 21.59
CA GLY A 208 -13.66 6.76 21.55
C GLY A 208 -14.48 5.51 21.17
N ILE A 209 -13.82 4.39 20.83
CA ILE A 209 -14.48 3.13 20.50
C ILE A 209 -15.18 2.58 21.75
N ARG A 210 -16.51 2.42 21.67
CA ARG A 210 -17.37 1.84 22.72
C ARG A 210 -17.64 0.37 22.48
#